data_AF-A0A842U6C8-F1
#
_entry.id   AF-A0A842U6C8-F1
#
_cell.length_a   1.000
_cell.length_b   1.000
_cell.length_c   1.000
_cell.angle_alpha   90.00
_cell.angle_beta   90.00
_cell.angle_gamma   90.00
#
_symmetry.space_group_name_H-M   'P 1'
#
loop_
_entity.id
_entity.type
_entity.pdbx_description
1 polymer ?
#
loop_
_entity_poly.entity_id
_entity_poly.type
_entity_poly.pdbx_seq_one_letter_code
_entity_poly.pdbx_strand_id
1 'polypeptide(L)'
;MSKTLKNSSLNFTEEELQLIAEFAIDKIAQKIEQEDPQSAIMNNYFKMFEPKKKVIEQKEFSIGISVAGWIILSLCAWYWIFFFFIMKDFEPLTYTTYITLILISLTLINRFESTLLNSITSISVYGFFTITLWLIPVSSDFWGWMTGPILHGAMAGFQMYLVFHRKIAVSKRYIIWGFLFYIIFLSSYDTFARLNIITDTQNIFPELMTAVFSFYTLGLTSIMLYFYKKKFGILLP
;
A
#
# COMPACT_ATOMS: atom_id res chain seq x y z
N MET A 1 -63.76 -1.11 -20.43
CA MET A 1 -62.85 -0.02 -20.83
C MET A 1 -61.55 -0.18 -20.06
N SER A 2 -60.60 -0.94 -20.61
CA SER A 2 -59.30 -1.23 -19.99
C SER A 2 -58.28 -0.21 -20.54
N LYS A 3 -57.72 0.62 -19.67
CA LYS A 3 -56.61 1.51 -20.04
C LYS A 3 -55.32 0.68 -20.04
N THR A 4 -54.94 0.20 -21.21
CA THR A 4 -53.61 -0.33 -21.49
C THR A 4 -52.55 0.72 -21.17
N LEU A 5 -51.79 0.49 -20.10
CA LEU A 5 -50.53 1.19 -19.81
C LEU A 5 -49.55 0.84 -20.94
N LYS A 6 -49.34 1.82 -21.82
CA LYS A 6 -48.34 1.77 -22.88
C LYS A 6 -46.98 1.83 -22.20
N ASN A 7 -46.24 0.71 -22.18
CA ASN A 7 -44.84 0.67 -21.80
C ASN A 7 -44.05 1.53 -22.79
N SER A 8 -43.76 2.78 -22.42
CA SER A 8 -42.74 3.58 -23.10
C SER A 8 -41.38 3.12 -22.59
N SER A 9 -40.66 2.34 -23.39
CA SER A 9 -39.23 2.13 -23.19
C SER A 9 -38.54 3.48 -23.39
N LEU A 10 -38.30 4.20 -22.29
CA LEU A 10 -37.50 5.41 -22.30
C LEU A 10 -36.05 4.98 -22.60
N ASN A 11 -35.64 5.16 -23.86
CA ASN A 11 -34.25 5.02 -24.27
C ASN A 11 -33.53 6.32 -23.91
N PHE A 12 -32.89 6.35 -22.75
CA PHE A 12 -32.02 7.44 -22.37
C PHE A 12 -30.66 7.28 -23.05
N THR A 13 -30.08 8.38 -23.51
CA THR A 13 -28.69 8.39 -23.96
C THR A 13 -27.74 8.29 -22.76
N GLU A 14 -26.48 7.92 -23.01
CA GLU A 14 -25.47 7.79 -21.96
C GLU A 14 -25.23 9.14 -21.22
N GLU A 15 -25.34 10.25 -21.96
CA GLU A 15 -25.26 11.61 -21.41
C GLU A 15 -26.47 11.94 -20.52
N GLU A 16 -27.68 11.51 -20.90
CA GLU A 16 -28.89 11.69 -20.09
C GLU A 16 -28.84 10.84 -18.81
N LEU A 17 -28.33 9.61 -18.90
CA LEU A 17 -28.11 8.76 -17.74
C LEU A 17 -27.08 9.36 -16.78
N GLN A 18 -26.03 9.97 -17.32
CA GLN A 18 -25.01 10.65 -16.52
C GLN A 18 -25.58 11.89 -15.82
N LEU A 19 -26.37 12.71 -16.52
CA LEU A 19 -27.07 13.86 -15.95
C LEU A 19 -28.06 13.45 -14.84
N ILE A 20 -28.80 12.36 -15.03
CA ILE A 20 -29.72 11.83 -14.02
C ILE A 20 -28.95 11.33 -12.79
N ALA A 21 -27.82 10.65 -13.00
CA ALA A 21 -26.96 10.17 -11.92
C ALA A 21 -26.35 11.33 -11.12
N GLU A 22 -25.82 12.36 -11.80
CA GLU A 22 -25.27 13.56 -11.17
C GLU A 22 -26.34 14.31 -10.37
N PHE A 23 -27.53 14.49 -10.95
CA PHE A 23 -28.66 15.13 -10.27
C PHE A 23 -29.14 14.34 -9.04
N ALA A 24 -29.19 13.00 -9.14
CA ALA A 24 -29.57 12.15 -8.02
C ALA A 24 -28.54 12.18 -6.88
N ILE A 25 -27.25 12.20 -7.23
CA ILE A 25 -26.14 12.32 -6.27
C ILE A 25 -26.23 13.66 -5.53
N ASP A 26 -26.43 14.77 -6.24
CA ASP A 26 -26.57 16.10 -5.64
C ASP A 26 -27.79 16.19 -4.71
N LYS A 27 -28.93 15.63 -5.12
CA LYS A 27 -30.14 15.59 -4.29
C LYS A 27 -29.97 14.75 -3.02
N ILE A 28 -29.24 13.65 -3.12
CA ILE A 28 -28.93 12.79 -1.96
C ILE A 28 -27.94 13.49 -1.03
N ALA A 29 -26.91 14.15 -1.57
CA ALA A 29 -25.94 14.93 -0.81
C ALA A 29 -26.62 16.06 -0.01
N GLN A 30 -27.51 16.82 -0.65
CA GLN A 30 -28.29 17.87 0.02
C GLN A 30 -29.19 17.35 1.13
N LYS A 31 -29.80 16.15 0.96
CA LYS A 31 -30.60 15.53 2.02
C LYS A 31 -29.74 15.08 3.21
N ILE A 32 -28.57 14.52 2.95
CA ILE A 32 -27.63 14.10 4.00
C ILE A 32 -27.09 15.31 4.78
N GLU A 33 -26.81 16.42 4.11
CA GLU A 33 -26.40 17.69 4.77
C GLU A 33 -27.50 18.30 5.66
N GLN A 34 -28.77 18.07 5.32
CA GLN A 34 -29.92 18.55 6.11
C GLN A 34 -30.21 17.68 7.33
N GLU A 35 -29.90 16.38 7.29
CA GLU A 35 -30.22 15.43 8.36
C GLU A 35 -29.14 15.34 9.44
N ASP A 36 -27.86 15.61 9.14
CA ASP A 36 -26.79 15.72 10.14
C ASP A 36 -25.53 16.43 9.58
N PRO A 37 -25.38 17.74 9.79
CA PRO A 37 -24.27 18.53 9.25
C PRO A 37 -22.89 18.05 9.75
N GLN A 38 -22.81 17.51 10.97
CA GLN A 38 -21.54 17.10 11.56
C GLN A 38 -21.02 15.79 10.96
N SER A 39 -21.89 14.80 10.74
CA SER A 39 -21.49 13.54 10.09
C SER A 39 -21.27 13.71 8.58
N ALA A 40 -21.98 14.64 7.93
CA ALA A 40 -21.74 15.00 6.53
C ALA A 40 -20.35 15.61 6.36
N ILE A 41 -19.97 16.61 7.18
CA ILE A 41 -18.63 17.19 7.16
C ILE A 41 -17.57 16.11 7.45
N MET A 42 -17.75 15.29 8.49
CA MET A 42 -16.79 14.25 8.84
C MET A 42 -16.64 13.21 7.71
N ASN A 43 -17.74 12.74 7.12
CA ASN A 43 -17.73 11.80 5.99
C ASN A 43 -17.16 12.43 4.71
N ASN A 44 -17.40 13.72 4.46
CA ASN A 44 -16.83 14.43 3.32
C ASN A 44 -15.31 14.61 3.52
N TYR A 45 -14.85 14.93 4.74
CA TYR A 45 -13.44 14.99 5.09
C TYR A 45 -12.76 13.62 4.90
N PHE A 46 -13.31 12.53 5.44
CA PHE A 46 -12.73 11.20 5.29
C PHE A 46 -12.75 10.68 3.83
N LYS A 47 -13.82 10.95 3.07
CA LYS A 47 -13.87 10.66 1.62
C LYS A 47 -12.88 11.51 0.81
N MET A 48 -12.64 12.75 1.22
CA MET A 48 -11.65 13.64 0.60
C MET A 48 -10.21 13.16 0.86
N PHE A 49 -9.95 12.52 2.01
CA PHE A 49 -8.63 11.99 2.32
C PHE A 49 -8.34 10.66 1.65
N GLU A 50 -9.29 9.75 1.49
CA GLU A 50 -9.02 8.46 0.86
C GLU A 50 -9.79 8.30 -0.45
N PRO A 51 -9.30 8.86 -1.57
CA PRO A 51 -9.94 8.68 -2.87
C PRO A 51 -9.84 7.21 -3.27
N LYS A 52 -10.88 6.44 -2.96
CA LYS A 52 -11.09 5.07 -3.43
C LYS A 52 -11.59 5.16 -4.86
N LYS A 53 -10.67 5.13 -5.82
CA LYS A 53 -11.05 4.98 -7.22
C LYS A 53 -11.38 3.50 -7.40
N LYS A 54 -12.67 3.14 -7.53
CA LYS A 54 -13.09 1.78 -7.91
C LYS A 54 -12.34 1.44 -9.19
N VAL A 55 -11.33 0.58 -9.07
CA VAL A 55 -10.62 0.05 -10.24
C VAL A 55 -11.58 -0.97 -10.81
N ILE A 56 -12.18 -0.59 -11.94
CA ILE A 56 -13.08 -1.37 -12.79
C ILE A 56 -12.72 -2.87 -12.72
N GLU A 57 -13.75 -3.72 -12.61
CA GLU A 57 -13.71 -5.18 -12.53
C GLU A 57 -12.62 -5.80 -13.44
N GLN A 58 -11.42 -6.00 -12.90
CA GLN A 58 -10.38 -6.81 -13.54
C GLN A 58 -10.06 -7.99 -12.63
N LYS A 59 -9.72 -9.14 -13.24
CA LYS A 59 -9.34 -10.37 -12.52
C LYS A 59 -8.17 -10.16 -11.54
N GLU A 60 -7.35 -9.15 -11.78
CA GLU A 60 -6.22 -8.69 -10.95
C GLU A 60 -6.66 -7.93 -9.67
N PHE A 61 -7.97 -7.73 -9.46
CA PHE A 61 -8.58 -7.19 -8.23
C PHE A 61 -9.58 -8.20 -7.65
N SER A 62 -9.36 -9.48 -7.93
CA SER A 62 -10.26 -10.55 -7.54
C SER A 62 -10.22 -10.83 -6.03
N ILE A 63 -11.25 -11.56 -5.58
CA ILE A 63 -11.33 -12.09 -4.22
C ILE A 63 -10.07 -12.91 -3.86
N GLY A 64 -9.44 -13.60 -4.82
CA GLY A 64 -8.24 -14.40 -4.58
C GLY A 64 -7.06 -13.59 -4.02
N ILE A 65 -6.89 -12.35 -4.46
CA ILE A 65 -5.85 -11.44 -3.96
C ILE A 65 -6.14 -11.00 -2.53
N SER A 66 -7.41 -10.75 -2.22
CA SER A 66 -7.85 -10.45 -0.85
C SER A 66 -7.60 -11.65 0.08
N VAL A 67 -7.88 -12.87 -0.38
CA VAL A 67 -7.59 -14.11 0.36
C VAL A 67 -6.08 -14.26 0.61
N ALA A 68 -5.24 -14.02 -0.39
CA ALA A 68 -3.78 -14.03 -0.19
C ALA A 68 -3.34 -12.99 0.85
N GLY A 69 -3.93 -11.79 0.83
CA GLY A 69 -3.72 -10.78 1.86
C GLY A 69 -4.07 -11.28 3.26
N TRP A 70 -5.23 -11.92 3.44
CA TRP A 70 -5.64 -12.53 4.72
C TRP A 70 -4.71 -13.65 5.19
N ILE A 71 -4.19 -14.47 4.27
CA ILE A 71 -3.22 -15.51 4.60
C ILE A 71 -1.95 -14.87 5.17
N ILE A 72 -1.40 -13.86 4.49
CA ILE A 72 -0.22 -13.13 4.98
C ILE A 72 -0.51 -12.48 6.34
N LEU A 73 -1.68 -11.87 6.52
CA LEU A 73 -2.05 -11.24 7.79
C LEU A 73 -2.11 -12.25 8.93
N SER A 74 -2.68 -13.42 8.66
CA SER A 74 -2.82 -14.51 9.63
C SER A 74 -1.44 -15.04 10.04
N LEU A 75 -0.51 -15.16 9.10
CA LEU A 75 0.89 -15.52 9.38
C LEU A 75 1.58 -14.45 10.22
N CYS A 76 1.40 -13.16 9.92
CA CYS A 76 1.94 -12.07 10.75
C CYS A 76 1.34 -12.09 12.16
N ALA A 77 0.03 -12.30 12.29
CA ALA A 77 -0.64 -12.39 13.59
C ALA A 77 -0.13 -13.59 14.41
N TRP A 78 0.04 -14.75 13.77
CA TRP A 78 0.67 -15.91 14.40
C TRP A 78 2.11 -15.62 14.84
N TYR A 79 2.91 -15.00 13.96
CA TYR A 79 4.30 -14.60 14.25
C TYR A 79 4.35 -13.66 15.45
N TRP A 80 3.44 -12.69 15.51
CA TRP A 80 3.30 -11.78 16.65
C TRP A 80 2.98 -12.53 17.94
N ILE A 81 1.97 -13.41 17.93
CA ILE A 81 1.59 -14.20 19.12
C ILE A 81 2.77 -15.05 19.60
N PHE A 82 3.48 -15.71 18.68
CA PHE A 82 4.62 -16.55 18.98
C PHE A 82 5.76 -15.74 19.64
N PHE A 83 6.19 -14.64 19.02
CA PHE A 83 7.29 -13.83 19.56
C PHE A 83 6.91 -13.07 20.83
N PHE A 84 5.68 -12.57 20.92
CA PHE A 84 5.22 -11.77 22.05
C PHE A 84 4.94 -12.61 23.30
N PHE A 85 4.17 -13.70 23.17
CA PHE A 85 3.73 -14.49 24.33
C PHE A 85 4.61 -15.70 24.63
N ILE A 86 5.14 -16.37 23.60
CA ILE A 86 5.88 -17.63 23.77
C ILE A 86 7.37 -17.36 23.96
N MET A 87 8.01 -16.74 22.96
CA MET A 87 9.45 -16.47 22.99
C MET A 87 9.81 -15.28 23.90
N LYS A 88 8.87 -14.33 24.06
CA LYS A 88 9.09 -13.05 24.77
C LYS A 88 10.28 -12.27 24.20
N ASP A 89 10.48 -12.38 22.90
CA ASP A 89 11.48 -11.67 22.13
C ASP A 89 10.76 -10.71 21.19
N PHE A 90 10.84 -9.42 21.49
CA PHE A 90 10.06 -8.39 20.78
C PHE A 90 10.82 -7.80 19.59
N GLU A 91 12.13 -8.03 19.49
CA GLU A 91 12.98 -7.42 18.46
C GLU A 91 12.50 -7.78 17.04
N PRO A 92 12.14 -9.03 16.74
CA PRO A 92 11.69 -9.37 15.38
C PRO A 92 10.38 -8.71 14.96
N LEU A 93 9.59 -8.19 15.92
CA LEU A 93 8.34 -7.49 15.67
C LEU A 93 8.56 -6.01 15.33
N THR A 94 9.77 -5.48 15.54
CA THR A 94 10.15 -4.10 15.19
C THR A 94 10.85 -4.00 13.85
N TYR A 95 11.07 -5.11 13.15
CA TYR A 95 11.76 -5.12 11.87
C TYR A 95 10.93 -4.51 10.74
N THR A 96 11.58 -3.77 9.85
CA THR A 96 10.95 -3.16 8.66
C THR A 96 10.31 -4.24 7.77
N THR A 97 10.90 -5.43 7.75
CA THR A 97 10.35 -6.61 7.07
C THR A 97 8.96 -6.97 7.59
N TYR A 98 8.80 -7.05 8.92
CA TYR A 98 7.53 -7.42 9.55
C TYR A 98 6.44 -6.37 9.28
N ILE A 99 6.73 -5.08 9.52
CA ILE A 99 5.74 -4.03 9.29
C ILE A 99 5.37 -3.90 7.80
N THR A 100 6.33 -4.11 6.90
CA THR A 100 6.06 -4.05 5.46
C THR A 100 5.20 -5.24 5.01
N LEU A 101 5.37 -6.44 5.59
CA LEU A 101 4.47 -7.57 5.32
C LEU A 101 3.03 -7.28 5.74
N ILE A 102 2.82 -6.58 6.87
CA ILE A 102 1.50 -6.10 7.27
C ILE A 102 0.94 -5.11 6.22
N LEU A 103 1.74 -4.13 5.79
CA LEU A 103 1.31 -3.16 4.77
C LEU A 103 0.97 -3.83 3.43
N ILE A 104 1.77 -4.80 2.98
CA ILE A 104 1.50 -5.64 1.80
C ILE A 104 0.18 -6.38 1.95
N SER A 105 -0.03 -7.02 3.11
CA SER A 105 -1.25 -7.75 3.41
C SER A 105 -2.49 -6.84 3.37
N LEU A 106 -2.45 -5.68 4.03
CA LEU A 106 -3.56 -4.72 4.04
C LEU A 106 -3.83 -4.17 2.63
N THR A 107 -2.78 -3.93 1.84
CA THR A 107 -2.89 -3.49 0.44
C THR A 107 -3.62 -4.55 -0.40
N LEU A 108 -3.28 -5.83 -0.23
CA LEU A 108 -3.93 -6.96 -0.90
C LEU A 108 -5.39 -7.16 -0.45
N ILE A 109 -5.67 -7.06 0.85
CA ILE A 109 -7.03 -7.18 1.41
C ILE A 109 -7.95 -6.11 0.81
N ASN A 110 -7.46 -4.87 0.72
CA ASN A 110 -8.16 -3.75 0.09
C ASN A 110 -8.10 -3.79 -1.44
N ARG A 111 -7.53 -4.84 -2.05
CA ARG A 111 -7.44 -5.02 -3.50
C ARG A 111 -6.90 -3.77 -4.19
N PHE A 112 -5.88 -3.15 -3.59
CA PHE A 112 -5.22 -1.96 -4.11
C PHE A 112 -6.13 -0.71 -4.28
N GLU A 113 -7.31 -0.67 -3.65
CA GLU A 113 -8.22 0.48 -3.71
C GLU A 113 -7.77 1.65 -2.84
N SER A 114 -7.05 1.37 -1.74
CA SER A 114 -6.55 2.39 -0.83
C SER A 114 -5.28 3.05 -1.38
N THR A 115 -5.42 4.31 -1.78
CA THR A 115 -4.30 5.11 -2.28
C THR A 115 -3.26 5.39 -1.20
N LEU A 116 -3.68 5.44 0.08
CA LEU A 116 -2.78 5.52 1.23
C LEU A 116 -1.88 4.28 1.30
N LEU A 117 -2.48 3.10 1.36
CA LEU A 117 -1.75 1.83 1.48
C LEU A 117 -0.85 1.59 0.27
N ASN A 118 -1.33 1.85 -0.95
CA ASN A 118 -0.51 1.76 -2.15
C ASN A 118 0.70 2.69 -2.07
N SER A 119 0.51 3.94 -1.64
CA SER A 119 1.59 4.94 -1.60
C SER A 119 2.64 4.56 -0.57
N ILE A 120 2.24 4.20 0.66
CA ILE A 120 3.18 3.84 1.72
C ILE A 120 3.92 2.55 1.34
N THR A 121 3.19 1.49 0.93
CA THR A 121 3.79 0.18 0.64
C THR A 121 4.81 0.23 -0.50
N SER A 122 4.66 1.16 -1.45
CA SER A 122 5.56 1.26 -2.60
C SER A 122 6.93 1.89 -2.29
N ILE A 123 7.07 2.59 -1.17
CA ILE A 123 8.22 3.48 -0.90
C ILE A 123 9.51 2.73 -0.58
N SER A 124 9.43 1.52 -0.01
CA SER A 124 10.59 0.74 0.39
C SER A 124 11.11 -0.22 -0.69
N VAL A 125 10.56 -0.17 -1.92
CA VAL A 125 10.88 -1.11 -3.00
C VAL A 125 12.38 -1.25 -3.28
N TYR A 126 13.11 -0.14 -3.42
CA TYR A 126 14.54 -0.18 -3.70
C TYR A 126 15.37 -0.55 -2.48
N GLY A 127 14.86 -0.32 -1.27
CA GLY A 127 15.46 -0.81 -0.04
C GLY A 127 15.43 -2.34 0.00
N PHE A 128 14.25 -2.94 -0.19
CA PHE A 128 14.10 -4.39 -0.23
C PHE A 128 14.84 -5.04 -1.40
N PHE A 129 14.84 -4.40 -2.58
CA PHE A 129 15.63 -4.86 -3.72
C PHE A 129 17.13 -4.88 -3.40
N THR A 130 17.66 -3.82 -2.81
CA THR A 130 19.08 -3.74 -2.44
C THR A 130 19.43 -4.77 -1.37
N ILE A 131 18.62 -4.89 -0.31
CA ILE A 131 18.80 -5.90 0.74
C ILE A 131 18.83 -7.31 0.13
N THR A 132 17.94 -7.61 -0.82
CA THR A 132 17.92 -8.89 -1.52
C THR A 132 19.25 -9.19 -2.20
N LEU A 133 19.82 -8.21 -2.92
CA LEU A 133 21.11 -8.36 -3.60
C LEU A 133 22.27 -8.61 -2.63
N TRP A 134 22.28 -7.91 -1.49
CA TRP A 134 23.29 -8.10 -0.45
C TRP A 134 23.17 -9.44 0.27
N LEU A 135 21.95 -9.95 0.44
CA LEU A 135 21.72 -11.22 1.14
C LEU A 135 22.09 -12.46 0.31
N ILE A 136 22.10 -12.37 -1.04
CA ILE A 136 22.45 -13.47 -1.93
C ILE A 136 23.84 -14.08 -1.62
N PRO A 137 24.93 -13.29 -1.56
CA PRO A 137 26.27 -13.85 -1.32
C PRO A 137 26.50 -14.35 0.12
N VAL A 138 25.69 -13.94 1.09
CA VAL A 138 25.89 -14.26 2.51
C VAL A 138 24.98 -15.37 3.03
N SER A 139 23.92 -15.72 2.29
CA SER A 139 23.01 -16.80 2.67
C SER A 139 23.63 -18.17 2.36
N SER A 140 23.91 -18.97 3.38
CA SER A 140 24.64 -20.23 3.25
C SER A 140 23.78 -21.49 3.33
N ASP A 141 22.62 -21.42 3.98
CA ASP A 141 21.73 -22.55 4.21
C ASP A 141 20.31 -22.31 3.68
N PHE A 142 19.51 -23.38 3.61
CA PHE A 142 18.15 -23.32 3.07
C PHE A 142 17.28 -22.30 3.82
N TRP A 143 17.36 -22.27 5.15
CA TRP A 143 16.57 -21.34 5.95
C TRP A 143 17.00 -19.89 5.74
N GLY A 144 18.32 -19.60 5.72
CA GLY A 144 18.85 -18.27 5.40
C GLY A 144 18.44 -17.79 4.01
N TRP A 145 18.41 -18.67 3.01
CA TRP A 145 17.89 -18.34 1.67
C TRP A 145 16.40 -17.98 1.69
N MET A 146 15.59 -18.76 2.42
CA MET A 146 14.15 -18.55 2.53
C MET A 146 13.78 -17.26 3.27
N THR A 147 14.40 -17.02 4.43
CA THR A 147 14.11 -15.83 5.27
C THR A 147 14.84 -14.57 4.81
N GLY A 148 15.90 -14.74 4.01
CA GLY A 148 16.71 -13.65 3.47
C GLY A 148 16.30 -13.28 2.04
N PRO A 149 17.08 -13.66 1.00
CA PRO A 149 16.88 -13.23 -0.38
C PRO A 149 15.47 -13.51 -0.92
N ILE A 150 14.90 -14.69 -0.65
CA ILE A 150 13.61 -15.08 -1.23
C ILE A 150 12.49 -14.20 -0.66
N LEU A 151 12.43 -14.03 0.67
CA LEU A 151 11.42 -13.20 1.31
C LEU A 151 11.53 -11.73 0.88
N HIS A 152 12.72 -11.14 0.99
CA HIS A 152 12.93 -9.72 0.65
C HIS A 152 12.74 -9.48 -0.85
N GLY A 153 13.13 -10.44 -1.70
CA GLY A 153 12.93 -10.40 -3.15
C GLY A 153 11.45 -10.49 -3.53
N ALA A 154 10.67 -11.35 -2.85
CA ALA A 154 9.22 -11.42 -3.05
C ALA A 154 8.52 -10.11 -2.65
N MET A 155 8.94 -9.49 -1.54
CA MET A 155 8.44 -8.18 -1.12
C MET A 155 8.78 -7.09 -2.13
N ALA A 156 10.05 -7.02 -2.57
CA ALA A 156 10.48 -6.08 -3.60
C ALA A 156 9.72 -6.28 -4.91
N GLY A 157 9.51 -7.54 -5.32
CA GLY A 157 8.72 -7.89 -6.51
C GLY A 157 7.29 -7.39 -6.43
N PHE A 158 6.62 -7.62 -5.30
CA PHE A 158 5.27 -7.11 -5.06
C PHE A 158 5.22 -5.58 -5.08
N GLN A 159 6.16 -4.91 -4.42
CA GLN A 159 6.23 -3.46 -4.38
C GLN A 159 6.54 -2.86 -5.77
N MET A 160 7.41 -3.50 -6.56
CA MET A 160 7.65 -3.13 -7.95
C MET A 160 6.39 -3.26 -8.79
N TYR A 161 5.59 -4.31 -8.58
CA TYR A 161 4.28 -4.44 -9.22
C TYR A 161 3.40 -3.22 -8.88
N LEU A 162 3.30 -2.81 -7.60
CA LEU A 162 2.55 -1.60 -7.23
C LEU A 162 3.06 -0.34 -7.94
N VAL A 163 4.38 -0.14 -7.97
CA VAL A 163 5.02 1.04 -8.57
C VAL A 163 4.73 1.11 -10.06
N PHE A 164 4.92 0.01 -10.79
CA PHE A 164 4.80 0.00 -12.25
C PHE A 164 3.39 -0.30 -12.76
N HIS A 165 2.44 -0.66 -11.90
CA HIS A 165 1.07 -0.89 -12.35
C HIS A 165 0.41 0.44 -12.79
N ARG A 166 -0.09 0.47 -14.04
CA ARG A 166 -0.67 1.68 -14.67
C ARG A 166 -2.08 2.03 -14.18
N LYS A 167 -2.65 1.23 -13.28
CA LYS A 167 -4.01 1.43 -12.74
C LYS A 167 -4.07 1.58 -11.22
N ILE A 168 -2.98 1.25 -10.52
CA ILE A 168 -2.92 1.40 -9.06
C ILE A 168 -2.56 2.84 -8.76
N ALA A 169 -3.56 3.58 -8.26
CA ALA A 169 -3.40 4.99 -7.93
C ALA A 169 -2.65 5.20 -6.61
N VAL A 170 -1.92 6.30 -6.56
CA VAL A 170 -1.15 6.76 -5.40
C VAL A 170 -1.42 8.25 -5.19
N SER A 171 -1.16 8.77 -3.99
CA SER A 171 -1.32 10.19 -3.67
C SER A 171 0.03 10.84 -3.37
N LYS A 172 0.23 12.07 -3.83
CA LYS A 172 1.43 12.87 -3.51
C LYS A 172 1.62 13.03 -2.01
N ARG A 173 0.54 13.31 -1.27
CA ARG A 173 0.56 13.46 0.18
C ARG A 173 1.01 12.17 0.85
N TYR A 174 0.46 11.03 0.42
CA TYR A 174 0.78 9.74 1.03
C TYR A 174 2.14 9.17 0.64
N ILE A 175 2.72 9.58 -0.49
CA ILE A 175 4.13 9.33 -0.81
C ILE A 175 5.03 9.98 0.23
N ILE A 176 4.78 11.24 0.58
CA ILE A 176 5.53 11.96 1.61
C ILE A 176 5.35 11.29 2.98
N TRP A 177 4.12 10.88 3.31
CA TRP A 177 3.86 10.19 4.57
C TRP A 177 4.57 8.83 4.62
N GLY A 178 4.59 8.07 3.53
CA GLY A 178 5.34 6.83 3.44
C GLY A 178 6.84 7.03 3.60
N PHE A 179 7.39 8.08 2.97
CA PHE A 179 8.79 8.47 3.13
C PHE A 179 9.14 8.77 4.60
N LEU A 180 8.35 9.63 5.26
CA LEU A 180 8.55 9.96 6.67
C LEU A 180 8.36 8.75 7.57
N PHE A 181 7.34 7.93 7.30
CA PHE A 181 7.06 6.70 8.04
C PHE A 181 8.28 5.77 8.04
N TYR A 182 8.84 5.45 6.87
CA TYR A 182 10.00 4.55 6.80
C TYR A 182 11.27 5.15 7.40
N ILE A 183 11.51 6.46 7.26
CA ILE A 183 12.66 7.11 7.90
C ILE A 183 12.55 7.01 9.42
N ILE A 184 11.41 7.40 9.99
CA ILE A 184 11.18 7.35 11.44
C ILE A 184 11.26 5.91 11.93
N PHE A 185 10.71 4.98 11.16
CA PHE A 185 10.70 3.57 11.55
C PHE A 185 12.11 2.97 11.58
N LEU A 186 12.91 3.21 10.54
CA LEU A 186 14.30 2.77 10.47
C LEU A 186 15.18 3.45 11.54
N SER A 187 14.96 4.74 11.82
CA SER A 187 15.75 5.46 12.81
C SER A 187 15.45 5.04 14.24
N SER A 188 14.19 4.68 14.54
CA SER A 188 13.71 4.55 15.92
C SER A 188 13.47 3.11 16.36
N TYR A 189 13.20 2.18 15.43
CA TYR A 189 12.75 0.83 15.78
C TYR A 189 13.63 -0.27 15.18
N ASP A 190 13.87 -0.23 13.87
CA ASP A 190 14.61 -1.31 13.19
C ASP A 190 16.13 -1.14 13.30
N THR A 191 16.59 0.12 13.39
CA THR A 191 17.99 0.57 13.48
C THR A 191 18.85 0.24 12.26
N PHE A 192 19.70 1.20 11.85
CA PHE A 192 20.62 0.99 10.73
C PHE A 192 21.74 -0.01 11.07
N ALA A 193 22.10 -0.15 12.35
CA ALA A 193 23.06 -1.11 12.85
C ALA A 193 22.67 -2.54 12.51
N ARG A 194 21.41 -2.90 12.77
CA ARG A 194 20.86 -4.23 12.47
C ARG A 194 20.88 -4.52 10.96
N LEU A 195 20.53 -3.54 10.12
CA LEU A 195 20.64 -3.70 8.66
C LEU A 195 22.07 -4.05 8.22
N ASN A 196 23.08 -3.43 8.84
CA ASN A 196 24.48 -3.76 8.54
C ASN A 196 24.84 -5.18 8.98
N ILE A 197 24.37 -5.61 10.16
CA ILE A 197 24.62 -6.96 10.68
C ILE A 197 23.98 -8.01 9.76
N ILE A 198 22.72 -7.84 9.37
CA ILE A 198 22.02 -8.85 8.58
C ILE A 198 22.56 -8.97 7.14
N THR A 199 23.17 -7.91 6.62
CA THR A 199 23.78 -7.89 5.28
C THR A 199 25.28 -8.20 5.29
N ASP A 200 25.83 -8.52 6.46
CA ASP A 200 27.26 -8.74 6.71
C ASP A 200 28.16 -7.57 6.29
N THR A 201 27.65 -6.33 6.42
CA THR A 201 28.36 -5.10 6.05
C THR A 201 28.82 -4.27 7.25
N GLN A 202 28.64 -4.75 8.49
CA GLN A 202 28.99 -4.04 9.72
C GLN A 202 30.46 -3.60 9.81
N ASN A 203 31.37 -4.35 9.17
CA ASN A 203 32.79 -4.03 9.15
C ASN A 203 33.20 -3.15 7.95
N ILE A 204 32.29 -2.96 6.99
CA ILE A 204 32.56 -2.26 5.72
C ILE A 204 31.93 -0.87 5.74
N PHE A 205 30.71 -0.74 6.27
CA PHE A 205 29.95 0.50 6.28
C PHE A 205 29.57 0.94 7.70
N PRO A 206 29.88 2.19 8.08
CA PRO A 206 29.39 2.75 9.33
C PRO A 206 27.87 2.96 9.28
N GLU A 207 27.21 2.95 10.43
CA GLU A 207 25.75 3.16 10.53
C GLU A 207 25.27 4.45 9.84
N LEU A 208 26.06 5.52 9.95
CA LEU A 208 25.79 6.79 9.29
C LEU A 208 25.69 6.64 7.76
N MET A 209 26.55 5.82 7.15
CA MET A 209 26.52 5.59 5.70
C MET A 209 25.25 4.84 5.30
N THR A 210 24.83 3.86 6.09
CA THR A 210 23.58 3.10 5.88
C THR A 210 22.35 3.99 6.05
N ALA A 211 22.37 4.91 7.00
CA ALA A 211 21.32 5.91 7.19
C ALA A 211 21.20 6.83 5.97
N VAL A 212 22.33 7.36 5.50
CA VAL A 212 22.39 8.23 4.30
C VAL A 212 21.94 7.46 3.05
N PHE A 213 22.40 6.22 2.87
CA PHE A 213 22.00 5.37 1.77
C PHE A 213 20.49 5.09 1.79
N SER A 214 19.92 4.79 2.96
CA SER A 214 18.49 4.57 3.13
C SER A 214 17.68 5.81 2.77
N PHE A 215 18.12 7.00 3.23
CA PHE A 215 17.48 8.27 2.87
C PHE A 215 17.45 8.50 1.36
N TYR A 216 18.59 8.32 0.68
CA TYR A 216 18.67 8.47 -0.78
C TYR A 216 17.82 7.44 -1.52
N THR A 217 17.77 6.20 -1.04
CA THR A 217 17.00 5.13 -1.64
C THR A 217 15.49 5.40 -1.55
N LEU A 218 15.01 5.84 -0.39
CA LEU A 218 13.61 6.25 -0.18
C LEU A 218 13.27 7.50 -1.01
N GLY A 219 14.19 8.46 -1.09
CA GLY A 219 14.03 9.69 -1.86
C GLY A 219 13.92 9.42 -3.35
N LEU A 220 14.84 8.62 -3.90
CA LEU A 220 14.83 8.20 -5.29
C LEU A 220 13.55 7.42 -5.64
N THR A 221 13.12 6.50 -4.76
CA THR A 221 11.85 5.78 -4.94
C THR A 221 10.67 6.75 -5.03
N SER A 222 10.61 7.73 -4.13
CA SER A 222 9.55 8.74 -4.09
C SER A 222 9.50 9.56 -5.39
N ILE A 223 10.67 9.99 -5.88
CA ILE A 223 10.81 10.75 -7.12
C ILE A 223 10.36 9.91 -8.33
N MET A 224 10.84 8.67 -8.44
CA MET A 224 10.49 7.78 -9.55
C MET A 224 8.99 7.47 -9.57
N LEU A 225 8.42 7.17 -8.40
CA LEU A 225 7.01 6.90 -8.25
C LEU A 225 6.16 8.13 -8.62
N TYR A 226 6.57 9.33 -8.19
CA TYR A 226 5.93 10.59 -8.58
C TYR A 226 5.92 10.75 -10.11
N PHE A 227 7.06 10.67 -10.77
CA PHE A 227 7.14 10.87 -12.23
C PHE A 227 6.39 9.79 -13.02
N TYR A 228 6.55 8.52 -12.64
CA TYR A 228 5.89 7.41 -13.31
C TYR A 228 4.37 7.53 -13.20
N LYS A 229 3.85 7.74 -11.99
CA LYS A 229 2.40 7.79 -11.75
C LYS A 229 1.77 9.06 -12.32
N LYS A 230 2.51 10.18 -12.32
CA LYS A 230 2.10 11.43 -13.00
C LYS A 230 1.95 11.21 -14.51
N LYS A 231 2.89 10.51 -15.15
CA LYS A 231 2.85 10.20 -16.59
C LYS A 231 1.57 9.45 -16.99
N PHE A 232 1.03 8.59 -16.13
CA PHE A 232 -0.16 7.80 -16.40
C PHE A 232 -1.46 8.41 -15.84
N GLY A 233 -1.44 9.63 -15.28
CA GLY A 233 -2.65 10.28 -14.76
C GLY A 233 -3.27 9.59 -13.54
N ILE A 234 -2.50 8.78 -12.82
CA ILE A 234 -2.92 8.00 -11.64
C ILE A 234 -2.25 8.48 -10.35
N LEU A 235 -1.64 9.67 -10.42
CA LEU A 235 -1.12 10.39 -9.26
C LEU A 235 -2.17 11.40 -8.77
N LEU A 236 -2.80 11.05 -7.66
CA LEU A 236 -3.79 11.86 -6.99
C LEU A 236 -3.10 12.96 -6.14
N PRO A 237 -3.82 14.06 -5.83
CA PRO A 237 -3.31 15.12 -4.99
C PRO A 237 -2.87 14.65 -3.60
#